data_AF-Q57X67-F1
#
_entry.id   AF-Q57X67-F1
#
_cell.length_a   1.000
_cell.length_b   1.000
_cell.length_c   1.000
_cell.angle_alpha   90.00
_cell.angle_beta   90.00
_cell.angle_gamma   90.00
#
_symmetry.space_group_name_H-M   'P 1'
#
loop_
_entity.id
_entity.type
_entity.pdbx_description
1 polymer ?
#
loop_
_entity_poly.entity_id
_entity_poly.type
_entity_poly.pdbx_seq_one_letter_code
_entity_poly.pdbx_strand_id
1 'polypeptide(L)'
;MYEYDDQQVREEEQQMKAATVIQQRWKEFCAQREAEKRANFTTTVAVAAAASAAAAEGVEAEPRVTFKEEYRELVNRYNSVVERSVALQRLLTQHFTAQRQRKGEDLNQHQAMTVEAEQQYWISIWQMREEWQQQRSRCEAAEAAFTEMQSRHQGTIDSSQKHEEMFRQYIRELAERVQFVRTNKRLTKEEIDEFLNRDALQRRLIQRARIRYNLLRYEMEELQRAMAQRDQQQDGMSLIDFEQLKIENTNLNEKIEERNEDIVRLRRKVTTTIHVLTHVKEKLEFMKIENGQLRRQVASTEEELNGLRDKLAQTKRQRDHFTASNLRIREKMPMVGSKKLLLDYERRKAACNTMRDDVLGSAARHRTLLSDMDMKQGTLVDLQKALVLGMEPETHVTRKAKESLAS
;
A
#
# COMPACT_ATOMS: atom_id res chain seq x y z
N MET A 1 23.15 20.29 -5.71
CA MET A 1 23.13 18.94 -5.08
C MET A 1 24.50 18.59 -4.52
N TYR A 2 25.60 18.70 -5.27
CA TYR A 2 26.96 18.40 -4.80
C TYR A 2 27.47 19.22 -3.59
N GLU A 3 27.07 20.48 -3.41
CA GLU A 3 27.55 21.29 -2.27
C GLU A 3 27.01 20.82 -0.90
N TYR A 4 25.86 20.14 -0.87
CA TYR A 4 25.25 19.65 0.37
C TYR A 4 25.95 18.39 0.86
N ASP A 5 26.34 17.51 -0.08
CA ASP A 5 27.11 16.30 0.23
C ASP A 5 28.50 16.67 0.75
N ASP A 6 29.16 17.68 0.18
CA ASP A 6 30.46 18.18 0.66
C ASP A 6 30.39 18.77 2.08
N GLN A 7 29.27 19.39 2.47
CA GLN A 7 29.09 19.91 3.83
C GLN A 7 28.91 18.77 4.84
N GLN A 8 28.09 17.76 4.52
CA GLN A 8 27.91 16.60 5.39
C GLN A 8 29.22 15.82 5.58
N VAL A 9 29.99 15.61 4.52
CA VAL A 9 31.31 14.95 4.62
C VAL A 9 32.26 15.73 5.54
N ARG A 10 32.26 17.07 5.48
CA ARG A 10 33.07 17.90 6.39
C ARG A 10 32.61 17.81 7.85
N GLU A 11 31.30 17.78 8.09
CA GLU A 11 30.76 17.61 9.44
C GLU A 11 31.08 16.23 10.00
N GLU A 12 30.95 15.17 9.20
CA GLU A 12 31.36 13.81 9.57
C GLU A 12 32.86 13.74 9.86
N GLU A 13 33.72 14.38 9.05
CA GLU A 13 35.14 14.48 9.33
C GLU A 13 35.43 15.21 10.65
N GLN A 14 34.70 16.28 10.96
CA GLN A 14 34.85 17.01 12.22
C GLN A 14 34.38 16.17 13.41
N GLN A 15 33.27 15.45 13.27
CA GLN A 15 32.78 14.52 14.29
C GLN A 15 33.76 13.37 14.51
N MET A 16 34.34 12.81 13.45
CA MET A 16 35.37 11.77 13.55
C MET A 16 36.65 12.31 14.20
N LYS A 17 37.11 13.51 13.83
CA LYS A 17 38.24 14.18 14.49
C LYS A 17 37.94 14.41 15.99
N ALA A 18 36.76 14.92 16.34
CA ALA A 18 36.36 15.11 17.73
C ALA A 18 36.26 13.78 18.51
N ALA A 19 35.69 12.74 17.91
CA ALA A 19 35.61 11.41 18.49
C ALA A 19 36.99 10.81 18.75
N THR A 20 37.94 10.96 17.82
CA THR A 20 39.32 10.49 18.03
C THR A 20 40.03 11.24 19.17
N VAL A 21 39.82 12.55 19.31
CA VAL A 21 40.37 13.35 20.42
C VAL A 21 39.75 12.91 21.76
N ILE A 22 38.44 12.68 21.82
CA ILE A 22 37.77 12.18 23.03
C ILE A 22 38.28 10.79 23.39
N GLN A 23 38.45 9.89 22.41
CA GLN A 23 39.00 8.55 22.66
C GLN A 23 40.46 8.60 23.13
N GLN A 24 41.29 9.50 22.58
CA GLN A 24 42.66 9.71 23.05
C GLN A 24 42.68 10.23 24.48
N ARG A 25 41.89 11.27 24.78
CA ARG A 25 41.77 11.81 26.15
C ARG A 25 41.22 10.81 27.13
N TRP A 26 40.28 9.96 26.70
CA TRP A 26 39.75 8.89 27.55
C TRP A 26 40.80 7.80 27.80
N LYS A 27 41.59 7.42 26.79
CA LYS A 27 42.72 6.51 26.97
C LYS A 27 43.79 7.11 27.89
N GLU A 28 44.11 8.39 27.75
CA GLU A 28 45.02 9.12 28.64
C GLU A 28 44.47 9.18 30.07
N PHE A 29 43.19 9.50 30.23
CA PHE A 29 42.52 9.52 31.54
C PHE A 29 42.49 8.13 32.19
N CYS A 30 42.18 7.09 31.42
CA CYS A 30 42.25 5.70 31.88
C CYS A 30 43.68 5.31 32.25
N ALA A 31 44.68 5.66 31.43
CA ALA A 31 46.08 5.40 31.71
C ALA A 31 46.59 6.17 32.95
N GLN A 32 46.16 7.42 33.13
CA GLN A 32 46.44 8.22 34.33
C GLN A 32 45.79 7.59 35.55
N ARG A 33 44.52 7.17 35.47
CA ARG A 33 43.85 6.53 36.60
C ARG A 33 44.42 5.15 36.89
N GLU A 34 44.87 4.40 35.89
CA GLU A 34 45.62 3.16 36.07
C GLU A 34 47.00 3.42 36.66
N ALA A 35 47.69 4.49 36.25
CA ALA A 35 48.96 4.91 36.82
C ALA A 35 48.80 5.39 38.27
N GLU A 36 47.72 6.11 38.60
CA GLU A 36 47.35 6.49 39.96
C GLU A 36 46.96 5.27 40.80
N LYS A 37 46.20 4.32 40.24
CA LYS A 37 45.89 3.06 40.91
C LYS A 37 47.16 2.24 41.13
N ARG A 38 48.08 2.19 40.16
CA ARG A 38 49.38 1.53 40.29
C ARG A 38 50.25 2.26 41.30
N ALA A 39 50.27 3.59 41.29
CA ALA A 39 50.97 4.42 42.26
C ALA A 39 50.41 4.14 43.66
N ASN A 40 49.11 4.33 43.88
CA ASN A 40 48.44 4.02 45.13
C ASN A 40 48.62 2.57 45.55
N PHE A 41 48.60 1.60 44.62
CA PHE A 41 48.88 0.21 44.91
C PHE A 41 50.35 -0.01 45.28
N THR A 42 51.31 0.65 44.62
CA THR A 42 52.72 0.62 45.02
C THR A 42 52.95 1.34 46.34
N THR A 43 52.22 2.42 46.64
CA THR A 43 52.30 3.11 47.93
C THR A 43 51.67 2.25 49.01
N THR A 44 50.53 1.60 48.77
CA THR A 44 49.91 0.69 49.74
C THR A 44 50.70 -0.59 49.88
N VAL A 45 51.33 -1.12 48.82
CA VAL A 45 52.25 -2.25 48.91
C VAL A 45 53.56 -1.84 49.57
N ALA A 46 54.07 -0.62 49.38
CA ALA A 46 55.23 -0.12 50.09
C ALA A 46 54.92 0.16 51.57
N VAL A 47 53.74 0.70 51.89
CA VAL A 47 53.25 0.90 53.25
C VAL A 47 52.92 -0.44 53.91
N ALA A 48 52.36 -1.40 53.16
CA ALA A 48 52.12 -2.76 53.65
C ALA A 48 53.42 -3.56 53.76
N ALA A 49 54.41 -3.34 52.89
CA ALA A 49 55.74 -3.93 52.97
C ALA A 49 56.51 -3.33 54.13
N ALA A 50 56.45 -2.01 54.33
CA ALA A 50 57.00 -1.32 55.50
C ALA A 50 56.29 -1.75 56.78
N ALA A 51 54.97 -1.92 56.76
CA ALA A 51 54.19 -2.47 57.87
C ALA A 51 54.49 -3.96 58.08
N SER A 52 54.80 -4.72 57.03
CA SER A 52 55.19 -6.14 57.13
C SER A 52 56.63 -6.32 57.61
N ALA A 53 57.54 -5.40 57.26
CA ALA A 53 58.91 -5.35 57.76
C ALA A 53 58.92 -4.89 59.23
N ALA A 54 58.10 -3.91 59.58
CA ALA A 54 57.85 -3.52 60.97
C ALA A 54 57.13 -4.62 61.76
N ALA A 55 56.30 -5.45 61.12
CA ALA A 55 55.66 -6.61 61.73
C ALA A 55 56.55 -7.86 61.78
N ALA A 56 57.71 -7.88 61.11
CA ALA A 56 58.65 -9.01 61.14
C ALA A 56 59.52 -9.02 62.42
N GLU A 57 59.66 -7.88 63.11
CA GLU A 57 60.39 -7.79 64.38
C GLU A 57 59.50 -7.96 65.64
N GLY A 58 58.21 -8.29 65.48
CA GLY A 58 57.27 -8.46 66.59
C GLY A 58 56.43 -9.71 66.44
N VAL A 59 56.99 -10.84 66.86
CA VAL A 59 56.31 -12.12 67.03
C VAL A 59 55.20 -11.97 68.08
N GLU A 60 53.92 -11.88 67.70
CA GLU A 60 52.77 -12.41 68.48
C GLU A 60 51.57 -12.70 67.55
N ALA A 61 51.18 -13.97 67.50
CA ALA A 61 50.36 -14.57 66.45
C ALA A 61 48.83 -14.48 66.65
N GLU A 62 48.31 -13.55 67.46
CA GLU A 62 46.87 -13.49 67.81
C GLU A 62 45.95 -12.50 67.06
N PRO A 63 46.38 -11.41 66.40
CA PRO A 63 45.41 -10.54 65.70
C PRO A 63 44.79 -11.21 64.46
N ARG A 64 45.37 -12.30 63.96
CA ARG A 64 44.83 -13.01 62.79
C ARG A 64 43.51 -13.73 63.09
N VAL A 65 43.18 -14.04 64.35
CA VAL A 65 41.94 -14.75 64.70
C VAL A 65 40.79 -13.77 64.88
N THR A 66 41.00 -12.64 65.54
CA THR A 66 39.97 -11.60 65.73
C THR A 66 39.52 -10.98 64.41
N PHE A 67 40.44 -10.62 63.51
CA PHE A 67 40.06 -10.13 62.18
C PHE A 67 39.31 -11.19 61.36
N LYS A 68 39.59 -12.49 61.56
CA LYS A 68 38.81 -13.58 60.92
C LYS A 68 37.40 -13.67 61.50
N GLU A 69 37.23 -13.46 62.79
CA GLU A 69 35.92 -13.45 63.45
C GLU A 69 35.09 -12.23 63.06
N GLU A 70 35.67 -11.02 63.10
CA GLU A 70 35.01 -9.80 62.60
C GLU A 70 34.62 -9.92 61.13
N TYR A 71 35.50 -10.52 60.30
CA TYR A 71 35.19 -10.80 58.91
C TYR A 71 34.03 -11.80 58.78
N ARG A 72 34.00 -12.87 59.58
CA ARG A 72 32.88 -13.82 59.62
C ARG A 72 31.58 -13.14 60.02
N GLU A 73 31.59 -12.27 61.03
CA GLU A 73 30.41 -11.51 61.45
C GLU A 73 29.93 -10.55 60.37
N LEU A 74 30.85 -9.84 59.71
CA LEU A 74 30.52 -8.91 58.63
C LEU A 74 29.94 -9.66 57.43
N VAL A 75 30.50 -10.82 57.08
CA VAL A 75 29.99 -11.73 56.05
C VAL A 75 28.59 -12.22 56.44
N ASN A 76 28.36 -12.61 57.69
CA ASN A 76 27.03 -13.03 58.17
C ASN A 76 26.01 -11.89 58.09
N ARG A 77 26.39 -10.66 58.48
CA ARG A 77 25.53 -9.47 58.34
C ARG A 77 25.23 -9.16 56.88
N TYR A 78 26.24 -9.19 56.01
CA TYR A 78 26.05 -9.01 54.57
C TYR A 78 25.10 -10.06 54.01
N ASN A 79 25.31 -11.35 54.32
CA ASN A 79 24.43 -12.44 53.91
C ASN A 79 23.00 -12.21 54.40
N SER A 80 22.81 -11.78 55.66
CA SER A 80 21.46 -11.47 56.18
C SER A 80 20.77 -10.30 55.46
N VAL A 81 21.53 -9.28 55.03
CA VAL A 81 21.00 -8.15 54.25
C VAL A 81 20.65 -8.60 52.83
N VAL A 82 21.49 -9.44 52.21
CA VAL A 82 21.24 -10.02 50.90
C VAL A 82 20.03 -10.95 50.94
N GLU A 83 19.88 -11.78 51.97
CA GLU A 83 18.70 -12.63 52.15
C GLU A 83 17.41 -11.80 52.26
N ARG A 84 17.44 -10.69 53.00
CA ARG A 84 16.31 -9.76 53.08
C ARG A 84 16.05 -9.04 51.76
N SER A 85 17.08 -8.59 51.06
CA SER A 85 16.91 -7.90 49.77
C SER A 85 16.34 -8.85 48.71
N VAL A 86 16.83 -10.10 48.66
CA VAL A 86 16.30 -11.15 47.79
C VAL A 86 14.86 -11.50 48.17
N ALA A 87 14.52 -11.59 49.46
CA ALA A 87 13.15 -11.81 49.90
C ALA A 87 12.20 -10.68 49.43
N LEU A 88 12.63 -9.42 49.56
CA LEU A 88 11.86 -8.27 49.08
C LEU A 88 11.74 -8.24 47.55
N GLN A 89 12.82 -8.55 46.83
CA GLN A 89 12.81 -8.67 45.37
C GLN A 89 11.85 -9.77 44.91
N ARG A 90 11.81 -10.92 45.61
CA ARG A 90 10.82 -11.98 45.32
C ARG A 90 9.39 -11.48 45.52
N LEU A 91 9.10 -10.77 46.59
CA LEU A 91 7.76 -10.17 46.81
C LEU A 91 7.41 -9.15 45.72
N LEU A 92 8.36 -8.30 45.31
CA LEU A 92 8.20 -7.34 44.21
C LEU A 92 7.93 -8.04 42.87
N THR A 93 8.72 -9.06 42.53
CA THR A 93 8.52 -9.83 41.30
C THR A 93 7.14 -10.51 41.30
N GLN A 94 6.70 -11.10 42.41
CA GLN A 94 5.37 -11.66 42.56
C GLN A 94 4.27 -10.62 42.32
N HIS A 95 4.43 -9.42 42.88
CA HIS A 95 3.48 -8.32 42.67
C HIS A 95 3.43 -7.87 41.21
N PHE A 96 4.59 -7.72 40.55
CA PHE A 96 4.64 -7.36 39.14
C PHE A 96 4.13 -8.47 38.21
N THR A 97 4.37 -9.74 38.54
CA THR A 97 3.77 -10.86 37.80
C THR A 97 2.25 -10.87 37.94
N ALA A 98 1.71 -10.64 39.15
CA ALA A 98 0.27 -10.55 39.38
C ALA A 98 -0.35 -9.32 38.65
N GLN A 99 0.34 -8.19 38.64
CA GLN A 99 -0.08 -6.99 37.93
C GLN A 99 -0.09 -7.20 36.40
N ARG A 100 0.91 -7.90 35.84
CA ARG A 100 0.96 -8.27 34.41
C ARG A 100 -0.13 -9.26 34.02
N GLN A 101 -0.40 -10.26 34.87
CA GLN A 101 -1.53 -11.18 34.67
C GLN A 101 -2.88 -10.43 34.60
N ARG A 102 -3.08 -9.40 35.43
CA ARG A 102 -4.28 -8.54 35.35
C ARG A 102 -4.37 -7.73 34.05
N LYS A 103 -3.23 -7.41 33.43
CA LYS A 103 -3.16 -6.66 32.16
C LYS A 103 -3.25 -7.55 30.91
N GLY A 104 -3.20 -8.87 31.06
CA GLY A 104 -3.32 -9.82 29.94
C GLY A 104 -2.06 -9.97 29.09
N GLU A 105 -0.88 -9.67 29.63
CA GLU A 105 0.40 -9.88 28.93
C GLU A 105 0.88 -11.33 29.10
N ASP A 106 1.31 -11.96 27.99
CA ASP A 106 1.77 -13.34 27.96
C ASP A 106 3.01 -13.56 28.83
N LEU A 107 2.90 -14.54 29.75
CA LEU A 107 3.96 -14.98 30.65
C LEU A 107 5.22 -15.49 29.92
N ASN A 108 5.24 -15.68 28.60
CA ASN A 108 6.38 -16.27 27.90
C ASN A 108 7.32 -15.26 27.22
N GLN A 109 7.00 -13.97 27.24
CA GLN A 109 7.95 -12.93 26.82
C GLN A 109 8.88 -12.55 27.98
N HIS A 110 9.52 -13.56 28.58
CA HIS A 110 10.65 -13.32 29.48
C HIS A 110 11.85 -12.92 28.61
N GLN A 111 11.98 -11.62 28.32
CA GLN A 111 13.27 -11.06 27.96
C GLN A 111 14.22 -11.42 29.10
N ALA A 112 15.21 -12.28 28.83
CA ALA A 112 16.33 -12.50 29.72
C ALA A 112 16.82 -11.14 30.20
N MET A 113 17.12 -10.99 31.51
CA MET A 113 17.59 -9.71 32.05
C MET A 113 18.74 -9.21 31.19
N THR A 114 18.47 -8.17 30.40
CA THR A 114 19.47 -7.56 29.56
C THR A 114 20.42 -6.79 30.48
N VAL A 115 21.71 -6.76 30.14
CA VAL A 115 22.70 -5.97 30.89
C VAL A 115 22.25 -4.51 31.02
N GLU A 116 21.51 -4.00 30.03
CA GLU A 116 20.87 -2.69 30.05
C GLU A 116 19.77 -2.55 31.11
N ALA A 117 18.91 -3.55 31.29
CA ALA A 117 17.86 -3.52 32.31
C ALA A 117 18.47 -3.52 33.73
N GLU A 118 19.57 -4.26 33.94
CA GLU A 118 20.33 -4.20 35.19
C GLU A 118 20.97 -2.84 35.41
N GLN A 119 21.56 -2.24 34.37
CA GLN A 119 22.12 -0.88 34.44
C GLN A 119 21.03 0.15 34.79
N GLN A 120 19.86 0.08 34.14
CA GLN A 120 18.72 0.94 34.43
C GLN A 120 18.21 0.75 35.86
N TYR A 121 18.16 -0.49 36.35
CA TYR A 121 17.80 -0.80 37.73
C TYR A 121 18.80 -0.16 38.71
N TRP A 122 20.10 -0.33 38.50
CA TRP A 122 21.12 0.31 39.32
C TRP A 122 21.03 1.84 39.26
N ILE A 123 20.83 2.44 38.08
CA ILE A 123 20.61 3.89 37.94
C ILE A 123 19.40 4.32 38.77
N SER A 124 18.30 3.58 38.74
CA SER A 124 17.10 3.90 39.53
C SER A 124 17.33 3.79 41.04
N ILE A 125 18.13 2.81 41.50
CA ILE A 125 18.54 2.70 42.91
C ILE A 125 19.41 3.89 43.31
N TRP A 126 20.37 4.26 42.45
CA TRP A 126 21.24 5.42 42.68
C TRP A 126 20.43 6.71 42.78
N GLN A 127 19.51 6.96 41.83
CA GLN A 127 18.60 8.10 41.87
C GLN A 127 17.73 8.09 43.15
N MET A 128 17.16 6.95 43.51
CA MET A 128 16.38 6.83 44.74
C MET A 128 17.22 7.16 45.97
N ARG A 129 18.45 6.65 46.04
CA ARG A 129 19.39 6.94 47.13
C ARG A 129 19.73 8.43 47.19
N GLU A 130 19.96 9.08 46.05
CA GLU A 130 20.20 10.52 45.98
C GLU A 130 18.99 11.30 46.47
N GLU A 131 17.76 10.94 46.06
CA GLU A 131 16.52 11.55 46.56
C GLU A 131 16.37 11.38 48.08
N TRP A 132 16.66 10.19 48.62
CA TRP A 132 16.66 9.96 50.06
C TRP A 132 17.68 10.82 50.79
N GLN A 133 18.89 10.96 50.24
CA GLN A 133 19.92 11.82 50.81
C GLN A 133 19.53 13.29 50.76
N GLN A 134 18.93 13.74 49.65
CA GLN A 134 18.39 15.09 49.52
C GLN A 134 17.27 15.33 50.54
N GLN A 135 16.32 14.42 50.66
CA GLN A 135 15.23 14.54 51.63
C GLN A 135 15.75 14.56 53.07
N ARG A 136 16.74 13.72 53.40
CA ARG A 136 17.37 13.73 54.72
C ARG A 136 18.04 15.08 55.01
N SER A 137 18.79 15.62 54.05
CA SER A 137 19.42 16.93 54.20
C SER A 137 18.39 18.07 54.34
N ARG A 138 17.26 17.99 53.64
CA ARG A 138 16.13 18.93 53.80
C ARG A 138 15.49 18.84 55.18
N CYS A 139 15.29 17.63 55.71
CA CYS A 139 14.77 17.43 57.06
C CYS A 139 15.73 17.98 58.11
N GLU A 140 17.02 17.65 58.03
CA GLU A 140 18.06 18.15 58.94
C GLU A 140 18.16 19.68 58.87
N ALA A 141 18.07 20.27 57.67
CA ALA A 141 18.06 21.73 57.50
C ALA A 141 16.79 22.38 58.08
N ALA A 142 15.61 21.75 57.92
CA ALA A 142 14.36 22.24 58.50
C ALA A 142 14.36 22.15 60.03
N GLU A 143 14.89 21.07 60.60
CA GLU A 143 15.07 20.92 62.05
C GLU A 143 16.05 21.97 62.60
N ALA A 144 17.18 22.19 61.93
CA ALA A 144 18.12 23.25 62.29
C ALA A 144 17.45 24.63 62.27
N ALA A 145 16.75 24.98 61.20
CA ALA A 145 16.02 26.25 61.08
C ALA A 145 14.95 26.41 62.18
N PHE A 146 14.24 25.33 62.53
CA PHE A 146 13.27 25.34 63.61
C PHE A 146 13.92 25.61 64.98
N THR A 147 15.03 24.93 65.29
CA THR A 147 15.77 25.15 66.55
C THR A 147 16.34 26.57 66.66
N GLU A 148 16.85 27.11 65.55
CA GLU A 148 17.32 28.49 65.48
C GLU A 148 16.16 29.45 65.75
N MET A 149 15.02 29.26 65.10
CA MET A 149 13.83 30.10 65.28
C MET A 149 13.29 30.04 66.70
N GLN A 150 13.27 28.85 67.32
CA GLN A 150 12.93 28.68 68.73
C GLN A 150 13.88 29.44 69.64
N SER A 151 15.19 29.30 69.46
CA SER A 151 16.19 29.98 70.28
C SER A 151 16.07 31.51 70.20
N ARG A 152 15.79 32.03 68.99
CA ARG A 152 15.58 33.46 68.74
C ARG A 152 14.35 34.00 69.46
N HIS A 153 13.26 33.22 69.49
CA HIS A 153 12.02 33.63 70.13
C HIS A 153 11.94 33.31 71.63
N GLN A 154 12.73 32.37 72.13
CA GLN A 154 12.68 31.97 73.55
C GLN A 154 12.92 33.14 74.49
N GLY A 155 13.92 33.98 74.21
CA GLY A 155 14.19 35.17 75.03
C GLY A 155 13.01 36.16 75.05
N THR A 156 12.35 36.34 73.90
CA THR A 156 11.15 37.20 73.80
C THR A 156 9.94 36.61 74.53
N ILE A 157 9.81 35.28 74.50
CA ILE A 157 8.77 34.54 75.22
C ILE A 157 8.99 34.69 76.74
N ASP A 158 10.21 34.49 77.21
CA ASP A 158 10.55 34.59 78.63
C ASP A 158 10.34 36.02 79.15
N SER A 159 10.72 37.05 78.39
CA SER A 159 10.42 38.44 78.77
C SER A 159 8.93 38.71 78.81
N SER A 160 8.16 38.19 77.85
CA SER A 160 6.71 38.35 77.82
C SER A 160 6.06 37.68 79.03
N GLN A 161 6.47 36.47 79.37
CA GLN A 161 5.97 35.74 80.55
C GLN A 161 6.27 36.51 81.85
N LYS A 162 7.49 37.04 81.99
CA LYS A 162 7.84 37.90 83.13
C LYS A 162 6.94 39.14 83.19
N HIS A 163 6.70 39.83 82.07
CA HIS A 163 5.80 40.98 82.05
C HIS A 163 4.35 40.59 82.40
N GLU A 164 3.87 39.43 81.94
CA GLU A 164 2.55 38.91 82.33
C GLU A 164 2.46 38.62 83.83
N GLU A 165 3.50 38.05 84.42
CA GLU A 165 3.57 37.78 85.87
C GLU A 165 3.63 39.07 86.68
N MET A 166 4.45 40.04 86.28
CA MET A 166 4.52 41.36 86.91
C MET A 166 3.17 42.09 86.82
N PHE A 167 2.49 42.00 85.68
CA PHE A 167 1.17 42.59 85.52
C PHE A 167 0.11 41.91 86.40
N ARG A 168 0.19 40.58 86.57
CA ARG A 168 -0.67 39.84 87.51
C ARG A 168 -0.44 40.27 88.95
N GLN A 169 0.82 40.43 89.36
CA GLN A 169 1.16 40.92 90.69
C GLN A 169 0.63 42.34 90.90
N TYR A 170 0.77 43.23 89.91
CA TYR A 170 0.22 44.57 89.95
C TYR A 170 -1.32 44.60 90.09
N ILE A 171 -2.03 43.74 89.35
CA ILE A 171 -3.49 43.60 89.51
C ILE A 171 -3.84 43.13 90.93
N ARG A 172 -3.08 42.16 91.48
CA ARG A 172 -3.30 41.66 92.84
C ARG A 172 -3.12 42.78 93.86
N GLU A 173 -2.04 43.55 93.78
CA GLU A 173 -1.77 44.69 94.66
C GLU A 173 -2.86 45.77 94.56
N LEU A 174 -3.36 46.04 93.34
CA LEU A 174 -4.46 46.97 93.14
C LEU A 174 -5.76 46.44 93.78
N ALA A 175 -6.07 45.16 93.57
CA ALA A 175 -7.27 44.53 94.11
C ALA A 175 -7.29 44.52 95.65
N GLU A 176 -6.14 44.34 96.30
CA GLU A 176 -6.01 44.41 97.76
C GLU A 176 -6.26 45.83 98.32
N ARG A 177 -6.00 46.87 97.51
CA ARG A 177 -6.23 48.27 97.90
C ARG A 177 -7.66 48.74 97.65
N VAL A 178 -8.39 48.07 96.75
CA VAL A 178 -9.75 48.47 96.35
C VAL A 178 -10.74 48.26 97.50
N GLN A 179 -11.62 49.25 97.67
CA GLN A 179 -12.73 49.22 98.61
C GLN A 179 -14.03 49.51 97.86
N PHE A 180 -15.10 48.81 98.22
CA PHE A 180 -16.42 49.08 97.65
C PHE A 180 -16.92 50.46 98.07
N VAL A 181 -17.18 51.35 97.11
CA VAL A 181 -17.61 52.74 97.35
C VAL A 181 -18.83 52.86 98.29
N ARG A 182 -19.74 51.88 98.23
CA ARG A 182 -21.01 51.89 99.00
C ARG A 182 -20.94 51.19 100.35
N THR A 183 -20.08 50.20 100.53
CA THR A 183 -20.01 49.37 101.74
C THR A 183 -18.68 49.49 102.50
N ASN A 184 -17.68 50.16 101.93
CA ASN A 184 -16.29 50.27 102.40
C ASN A 184 -15.62 48.93 102.76
N LYS A 185 -16.21 47.81 102.32
CA LYS A 185 -15.62 46.48 102.48
C LYS A 185 -14.49 46.32 101.46
N ARG A 186 -13.42 45.65 101.86
CA ARG A 186 -12.35 45.18 100.95
C ARG A 186 -12.76 43.83 100.36
N LEU A 187 -12.25 43.54 99.17
CA LEU A 187 -12.39 42.20 98.59
C LEU A 187 -11.69 41.17 99.48
N THR A 188 -12.28 39.99 99.61
CA THR A 188 -11.62 38.87 100.28
C THR A 188 -10.48 38.34 99.41
N LYS A 189 -9.46 37.73 100.02
CA LYS A 189 -8.34 37.14 99.25
C LYS A 189 -8.83 36.05 98.29
N GLU A 190 -9.82 35.27 98.72
CA GLU A 190 -10.46 34.23 97.92
C GLU A 190 -11.15 34.82 96.67
N GLU A 191 -11.93 35.89 96.82
CA GLU A 191 -12.54 36.60 95.68
C GLU A 191 -11.48 37.10 94.70
N ILE A 192 -10.37 37.70 95.19
CA ILE A 192 -9.28 38.19 94.34
C ILE A 192 -8.65 37.04 93.54
N ASP A 193 -8.36 35.92 94.19
CA ASP A 193 -7.78 34.75 93.51
C ASP A 193 -8.75 34.13 92.51
N GLU A 194 -10.06 34.08 92.80
CA GLU A 194 -11.08 33.68 91.83
C GLU A 194 -11.11 34.59 90.60
N PHE A 195 -11.05 35.92 90.79
CA PHE A 195 -10.97 36.88 89.69
C PHE A 195 -9.70 36.70 88.84
N LEU A 196 -8.53 36.54 89.49
CA LEU A 196 -7.26 36.32 88.80
C LEU A 196 -7.26 35.00 88.02
N ASN A 197 -7.80 33.93 88.60
CA ASN A 197 -7.93 32.64 87.95
C ASN A 197 -8.87 32.71 86.74
N ARG A 198 -10.00 33.41 86.87
CA ARG A 198 -10.93 33.64 85.76
C ARG A 198 -10.29 34.46 84.63
N ASP A 199 -9.56 35.53 84.94
CA ASP A 199 -8.82 36.33 83.95
C ASP A 199 -7.75 35.48 83.24
N ALA A 200 -7.00 34.66 83.99
CA ALA A 200 -6.01 33.75 83.42
C ALA A 200 -6.64 32.73 82.45
N LEU A 201 -7.79 32.15 82.79
CA LEU A 201 -8.54 31.25 81.91
C LEU A 201 -9.02 31.97 80.65
N GLN A 202 -9.58 33.17 80.78
CA GLN A 202 -10.03 33.97 79.62
C GLN A 202 -8.86 34.34 78.70
N ARG A 203 -7.71 34.75 79.24
CA ARG A 203 -6.49 35.02 78.46
C ARG A 203 -6.01 33.79 77.70
N ARG A 204 -6.00 32.62 78.32
CA ARG A 204 -5.65 31.35 77.65
C ARG A 204 -6.61 31.03 76.51
N LEU A 205 -7.92 31.25 76.69
CA LEU A 205 -8.90 31.06 75.62
C LEU A 205 -8.69 32.03 74.46
N ILE A 206 -8.44 33.32 74.74
CA ILE A 206 -8.13 34.33 73.72
C ILE A 206 -6.82 33.98 72.99
N GLN A 207 -5.78 33.56 73.71
CA GLN A 207 -4.52 33.12 73.13
C GLN A 207 -4.73 31.93 72.19
N ARG A 208 -5.47 30.90 72.63
CA ARG A 208 -5.80 29.73 71.78
C ARG A 208 -6.61 30.13 70.55
N ALA A 209 -7.59 31.03 70.69
CA ALA A 209 -8.38 31.54 69.58
C ALA A 209 -7.50 32.33 68.58
N ARG A 210 -6.56 33.16 69.07
CA ARG A 210 -5.60 33.89 68.24
C ARG A 210 -4.65 32.97 67.49
N ILE A 211 -4.11 31.94 68.15
CA ILE A 211 -3.26 30.94 67.49
C ILE A 211 -4.05 30.22 66.39
N ARG A 212 -5.28 29.79 66.68
CA ARG A 212 -6.15 29.15 65.69
C ARG A 212 -6.47 30.06 64.50
N TYR A 213 -6.77 31.33 64.77
CA TYR A 213 -6.99 32.33 63.72
C TYR A 213 -5.75 32.50 62.82
N ASN A 214 -4.56 32.61 63.42
CA ASN A 214 -3.31 32.73 62.67
C ASN A 214 -3.03 31.49 61.82
N LEU A 215 -3.20 30.28 62.37
CA LEU A 215 -3.05 29.02 61.63
C LEU A 215 -4.01 28.96 60.43
N LEU A 216 -5.30 29.25 60.65
CA LEU A 216 -6.30 29.23 59.58
C LEU A 216 -6.01 30.29 58.50
N ARG A 217 -5.49 31.45 58.91
CA ARG A 217 -5.05 32.47 57.96
C ARG A 217 -3.87 31.98 57.12
N TYR A 218 -2.87 31.32 57.73
CA TYR A 218 -1.75 30.75 56.96
C TYR A 218 -2.22 29.66 55.99
N GLU A 219 -3.13 28.77 56.42
CA GLU A 219 -3.74 27.75 55.56
C GLU A 219 -4.50 28.39 54.39
N MET A 220 -5.27 29.46 54.65
CA MET A 220 -5.96 30.21 53.60
C MET A 220 -4.98 30.84 52.61
N GLU A 221 -3.91 31.47 53.10
CA GLU A 221 -2.88 32.06 52.25
C GLU A 221 -2.12 30.99 51.44
N GLU A 222 -1.86 29.81 52.02
CA GLU A 222 -1.23 28.68 51.33
C GLU A 222 -2.13 28.11 50.24
N LEU A 223 -3.42 27.90 50.53
CA LEU A 223 -4.40 27.48 49.54
C LEU A 223 -4.57 28.52 48.43
N GLN A 224 -4.56 29.81 48.77
CA GLN A 224 -4.59 30.88 47.77
C GLN A 224 -3.34 30.88 46.89
N ARG A 225 -2.14 30.66 47.45
CA ARG A 225 -0.91 30.50 46.66
C ARG A 225 -0.95 29.26 45.78
N ALA A 226 -1.45 28.15 46.29
CA ALA A 226 -1.61 26.92 45.52
C ALA A 226 -2.64 27.08 44.39
N MET A 227 -3.75 27.79 44.63
CA MET A 227 -4.70 28.18 43.58
C MET A 227 -4.04 29.10 42.58
N ALA A 228 -3.35 30.15 42.99
CA ALA A 228 -2.64 31.05 42.06
C ALA A 228 -1.56 30.32 41.23
N GLN A 229 -0.85 29.35 41.80
CA GLN A 229 0.10 28.51 41.05
C GLN A 229 -0.60 27.58 40.07
N ARG A 230 -1.73 26.98 40.47
CA ARG A 230 -2.57 26.17 39.57
C ARG A 230 -3.19 27.01 38.46
N ASP A 231 -3.66 28.20 38.79
CA ASP A 231 -4.21 29.15 37.84
C ASP A 231 -3.11 29.63 36.88
N GLN A 232 -1.88 29.89 37.36
CA GLN A 232 -0.73 30.19 36.49
C GLN A 232 -0.30 29.00 35.62
N GLN A 233 -0.36 27.77 36.14
CA GLN A 233 -0.15 26.56 35.34
C GLN A 233 -1.29 26.33 34.34
N GLN A 234 -2.52 26.75 34.67
CA GLN A 234 -3.68 26.70 33.79
C GLN A 234 -3.75 27.88 32.81
N ASP A 235 -3.10 29.01 33.08
CA ASP A 235 -2.95 30.16 32.18
C ASP A 235 -2.12 29.82 30.91
N GLY A 236 -1.57 28.61 30.82
CA GLY A 236 -1.04 28.08 29.55
C GLY A 236 -2.12 27.66 28.55
N MET A 237 -3.35 27.42 29.01
CA MET A 237 -4.49 27.06 28.17
C MET A 237 -5.75 27.54 28.87
N SER A 238 -6.18 28.78 28.56
CA SER A 238 -7.42 29.32 29.08
C SER A 238 -8.57 28.36 28.79
N LEU A 239 -9.60 28.35 29.64
CA LEU A 239 -10.84 27.63 29.35
C LEU A 239 -11.39 27.99 27.95
N ILE A 240 -11.16 29.23 27.53
CA ILE A 240 -11.50 29.72 26.19
C ILE A 240 -10.68 29.02 25.11
N ASP A 241 -9.36 28.86 25.30
CA ASP A 241 -8.50 28.17 24.34
C ASP A 241 -8.83 26.68 24.28
N PHE A 242 -9.20 26.08 25.41
CA PHE A 242 -9.67 24.69 25.46
C PHE A 242 -10.98 24.50 24.71
N GLU A 243 -11.96 25.40 24.91
CA GLU A 243 -13.21 25.39 24.18
C GLU A 243 -13.00 25.66 22.68
N GLN A 244 -12.11 26.60 22.33
CA GLN A 244 -11.73 26.87 20.95
C GLN A 244 -11.09 25.64 20.30
N LEU A 245 -10.10 25.02 20.95
CA LEU A 245 -9.46 23.80 20.44
C LEU A 245 -10.46 22.66 20.28
N LYS A 246 -11.43 22.54 21.19
CA LYS A 246 -12.50 21.54 21.08
C LYS A 246 -13.37 21.80 19.85
N ILE A 247 -13.77 23.06 19.62
CA ILE A 247 -14.56 23.46 18.44
C ILE A 247 -13.76 23.26 17.14
N GLU A 248 -12.49 23.60 17.14
CA GLU A 248 -11.60 23.40 16.00
C GLU A 248 -11.42 21.92 15.69
N ASN A 249 -11.24 21.08 16.71
CA ASN A 249 -11.11 19.64 16.54
C ASN A 249 -12.41 19.02 16.01
N THR A 250 -13.58 19.42 16.53
CA THR A 250 -14.88 18.97 15.99
C THR A 250 -15.07 19.42 14.54
N ASN A 251 -14.72 20.65 14.18
CA ASN A 251 -14.80 21.17 12.81
C ASN A 251 -13.83 20.45 11.86
N LEU A 252 -12.60 20.16 12.30
CA LEU A 252 -11.65 19.36 11.53
C LEU A 252 -12.15 17.93 11.34
N ASN A 253 -12.76 17.33 12.36
CA ASN A 253 -13.34 16.00 12.27
C ASN A 253 -14.52 15.96 11.28
N GLU A 254 -15.42 16.95 11.33
CA GLU A 254 -16.50 17.12 10.36
C GLU A 254 -15.97 17.24 8.92
N LYS A 255 -14.92 18.04 8.70
CA LYS A 255 -14.25 18.13 7.39
C LYS A 255 -13.63 16.81 6.94
N ILE A 256 -13.04 16.05 7.86
CA ILE A 256 -12.48 14.73 7.56
C ILE A 256 -13.60 13.77 7.15
N GLU A 257 -14.74 13.80 7.85
CA GLU A 257 -15.93 13.00 7.52
C GLU A 257 -16.48 13.37 6.13
N GLU A 258 -16.67 14.66 5.83
CA GLU A 258 -17.08 15.12 4.51
C GLU A 258 -16.13 14.65 3.40
N ARG A 259 -14.81 14.76 3.62
CA ARG A 259 -13.80 14.32 2.64
C ARG A 259 -13.79 12.80 2.50
N ASN A 260 -14.01 12.05 3.57
CA ASN A 260 -14.13 10.60 3.51
C ASN A 260 -15.36 10.18 2.71
N GLU A 261 -16.50 10.85 2.88
CA GLU A 261 -17.70 10.63 2.07
C GLU A 261 -17.46 10.96 0.58
N ASP A 262 -16.75 12.04 0.28
CA ASP A 262 -16.30 12.37 -1.09
C ASP A 262 -15.43 11.27 -1.71
N ILE A 263 -14.47 10.75 -0.96
CA ILE A 263 -13.61 9.64 -1.41
C ILE A 263 -14.45 8.40 -1.70
N VAL A 264 -15.43 8.07 -0.84
CA VAL A 264 -16.34 6.93 -1.06
C VAL A 264 -17.20 7.17 -2.31
N ARG A 265 -17.73 8.37 -2.52
CA ARG A 265 -18.48 8.74 -3.73
C ARG A 265 -17.62 8.62 -4.98
N LEU A 266 -16.38 9.08 -4.94
CA LEU A 266 -15.43 8.98 -6.05
C LEU A 266 -15.06 7.52 -6.34
N ARG A 267 -14.81 6.70 -5.32
CA ARG A 267 -14.57 5.25 -5.50
C ARG A 267 -15.74 4.55 -6.16
N ARG A 268 -16.98 4.88 -5.78
CA ARG A 268 -18.19 4.36 -6.46
C ARG A 268 -18.23 4.78 -7.93
N LYS A 269 -17.98 6.07 -8.23
CA LYS A 269 -17.90 6.56 -9.62
C LYS A 269 -16.83 5.84 -10.43
N VAL A 270 -15.62 5.68 -9.89
CA VAL A 270 -14.50 4.95 -10.53
C VAL A 270 -14.88 3.49 -10.78
N THR A 271 -15.54 2.85 -9.82
CA THR A 271 -16.01 1.47 -9.99
C THR A 271 -17.04 1.38 -11.12
N THR A 272 -18.03 2.28 -11.16
CA THR A 272 -19.02 2.33 -12.24
C THR A 272 -18.36 2.61 -13.60
N THR A 273 -17.40 3.52 -13.69
CA THR A 273 -16.69 3.78 -14.95
C THR A 273 -15.85 2.60 -15.40
N ILE A 274 -15.23 1.84 -14.49
CA ILE A 274 -14.53 0.59 -14.82
C ILE A 274 -15.52 -0.46 -15.37
N HIS A 275 -16.71 -0.60 -14.79
CA HIS A 275 -17.73 -1.52 -15.32
C HIS A 275 -18.19 -1.11 -16.72
N VAL A 276 -18.46 0.18 -16.93
CA VAL A 276 -18.84 0.71 -18.25
C VAL A 276 -17.71 0.48 -19.27
N LEU A 277 -16.46 0.77 -18.89
CA LEU A 277 -15.29 0.55 -19.74
C LEU A 277 -15.12 -0.93 -20.11
N THR A 278 -15.38 -1.83 -19.15
CA THR A 278 -15.34 -3.28 -19.37
C THR A 278 -16.42 -3.71 -20.37
N HIS A 279 -17.67 -3.27 -20.20
CA HIS A 279 -18.75 -3.54 -21.15
C HIS A 279 -18.47 -2.97 -22.55
N VAL A 280 -17.89 -1.77 -22.63
CA VAL A 280 -17.49 -1.18 -23.93
C VAL A 280 -16.38 -2.01 -24.58
N LYS A 281 -15.40 -2.48 -23.80
CA LYS A 281 -14.33 -3.35 -24.29
C LYS A 281 -14.89 -4.69 -24.78
N GLU A 282 -15.81 -5.31 -24.04
CA GLU A 282 -16.49 -6.54 -24.46
C GLU A 282 -17.27 -6.35 -25.77
N LYS A 283 -18.06 -5.27 -25.87
CA LYS A 283 -18.79 -4.91 -27.10
C LYS A 283 -17.84 -4.66 -28.26
N LEU A 284 -16.71 -3.99 -28.04
CA LEU A 284 -15.70 -3.75 -29.05
C LEU A 284 -15.12 -5.09 -29.58
N GLU A 285 -14.75 -6.00 -28.69
CA GLU A 285 -14.23 -7.32 -29.08
C GLU A 285 -15.28 -8.15 -29.81
N PHE A 286 -16.54 -8.14 -29.34
CA PHE A 286 -17.66 -8.76 -30.03
C PHE A 286 -17.83 -8.21 -31.46
N MET A 287 -17.85 -6.88 -31.61
CA MET A 287 -17.96 -6.22 -32.91
C MET A 287 -16.77 -6.52 -33.82
N LYS A 288 -15.55 -6.64 -33.30
CA LYS A 288 -14.38 -7.04 -34.10
C LYS A 288 -14.53 -8.44 -34.67
N ILE A 289 -15.03 -9.39 -33.85
CA ILE A 289 -15.28 -10.76 -34.28
C ILE A 289 -16.37 -10.79 -35.36
N GLU A 290 -17.48 -10.09 -35.14
CA GLU A 290 -18.57 -9.97 -36.11
C GLU A 290 -18.10 -9.32 -37.42
N ASN A 291 -17.33 -8.23 -37.34
CA ASN A 291 -16.75 -7.58 -38.52
C ASN A 291 -15.81 -8.53 -39.27
N GLY A 292 -15.02 -9.34 -38.55
CA GLY A 292 -14.19 -10.39 -39.13
C GLY A 292 -14.98 -11.52 -39.78
N GLN A 293 -16.18 -11.84 -39.29
CA GLN A 293 -17.10 -12.80 -39.92
C GLN A 293 -17.73 -12.20 -41.19
N LEU A 294 -18.23 -10.97 -41.12
CA LEU A 294 -18.80 -10.26 -42.27
C LEU A 294 -17.77 -10.08 -43.38
N ARG A 295 -16.52 -9.75 -43.06
CA ARG A 295 -15.43 -9.68 -44.04
C ARG A 295 -15.18 -11.01 -44.74
N ARG A 296 -15.25 -12.13 -44.03
CA ARG A 296 -15.14 -13.47 -44.62
C ARG A 296 -16.32 -13.79 -45.53
N GLN A 297 -17.54 -13.41 -45.14
CA GLN A 297 -18.72 -13.56 -45.99
C GLN A 297 -18.60 -12.74 -47.28
N VAL A 298 -18.18 -11.47 -47.17
CA VAL A 298 -17.92 -10.61 -48.33
C VAL A 298 -16.88 -11.26 -49.25
N ALA A 299 -15.75 -11.71 -48.71
CA ALA A 299 -14.72 -12.39 -49.50
C ALA A 299 -15.26 -13.65 -50.22
N SER A 300 -16.03 -14.48 -49.53
CA SER A 300 -16.70 -15.65 -50.13
C SER A 300 -17.62 -15.27 -51.28
N THR A 301 -18.45 -14.23 -51.10
CA THR A 301 -19.34 -13.75 -52.16
C THR A 301 -18.60 -13.11 -53.33
N GLU A 302 -17.45 -12.47 -53.09
CA GLU A 302 -16.58 -11.93 -54.13
C GLU A 302 -15.93 -13.05 -54.95
N GLU A 303 -15.48 -14.12 -54.30
CA GLU A 303 -14.98 -15.34 -54.96
C GLU A 303 -16.05 -16.00 -55.83
N GLU A 304 -17.27 -16.15 -55.30
CA GLU A 304 -18.42 -16.67 -56.06
C GLU A 304 -18.76 -15.77 -57.26
N LEU A 305 -18.79 -14.44 -57.06
CA LEU A 305 -19.03 -13.48 -58.12
C LEU A 305 -17.95 -13.54 -59.21
N ASN A 306 -16.69 -13.66 -58.84
CA ASN A 306 -15.58 -13.80 -59.78
C ASN A 306 -15.71 -15.13 -60.56
N GLY A 307 -16.04 -16.23 -59.89
CA GLY A 307 -16.32 -17.51 -60.55
C GLY A 307 -17.50 -17.44 -61.54
N LEU A 308 -18.56 -16.68 -61.22
CA LEU A 308 -19.66 -16.43 -62.15
C LEU A 308 -19.27 -15.52 -63.32
N ARG A 309 -18.43 -14.50 -63.08
CA ARG A 309 -17.90 -13.63 -64.14
C ARG A 309 -17.06 -14.42 -65.13
N ASP A 310 -16.25 -15.36 -64.67
CA ASP A 310 -15.43 -16.24 -65.53
C ASP A 310 -16.31 -17.17 -66.37
N LYS A 311 -17.32 -17.81 -65.76
CA LYS A 311 -18.32 -18.62 -66.48
C LYS A 311 -19.09 -17.79 -67.52
N LEU A 312 -19.47 -16.56 -67.17
CA LEU A 312 -20.13 -15.64 -68.11
C LEU A 312 -19.20 -15.26 -69.27
N ALA A 313 -17.92 -15.02 -69.01
CA ALA A 313 -16.94 -14.75 -70.05
C ALA A 313 -16.76 -15.96 -70.98
N GLN A 314 -16.70 -17.17 -70.43
CA GLN A 314 -16.60 -18.41 -71.21
C GLN A 314 -17.83 -18.64 -72.10
N THR A 315 -19.03 -18.49 -71.55
CA THR A 315 -20.28 -18.63 -72.32
C THR A 315 -20.43 -17.56 -73.39
N LYS A 316 -20.02 -16.31 -73.13
CA LYS A 316 -19.93 -15.26 -74.16
C LYS A 316 -18.97 -15.66 -75.28
N ARG A 317 -17.76 -16.14 -74.96
CA ARG A 317 -16.80 -16.63 -75.97
C ARG A 317 -17.37 -17.78 -76.81
N GLN A 318 -18.07 -18.73 -76.20
CA GLN A 318 -18.72 -19.84 -76.90
C GLN A 318 -19.85 -19.34 -77.81
N ARG A 319 -20.71 -18.45 -77.32
CA ARG A 319 -21.73 -17.78 -78.13
C ARG A 319 -21.08 -17.08 -79.32
N ASP A 320 -20.02 -16.32 -79.10
CA ASP A 320 -19.32 -15.56 -80.15
C ASP A 320 -18.65 -16.50 -81.17
N HIS A 321 -18.16 -17.65 -80.71
CA HIS A 321 -17.69 -18.72 -81.59
C HIS A 321 -18.83 -19.30 -82.45
N PHE A 322 -19.99 -19.58 -81.85
CA PHE A 322 -21.15 -20.09 -82.59
C PHE A 322 -21.75 -19.05 -83.53
N THR A 323 -21.78 -17.77 -83.17
CA THR A 323 -22.25 -16.71 -84.07
C THR A 323 -21.29 -16.52 -85.24
N ALA A 324 -19.97 -16.53 -85.00
CA ALA A 324 -18.97 -16.50 -86.07
C ALA A 324 -19.07 -17.75 -86.97
N SER A 325 -19.28 -18.93 -86.40
CA SER A 325 -19.48 -20.17 -87.16
C SER A 325 -20.77 -20.14 -87.98
N ASN A 326 -21.88 -19.71 -87.38
CA ASN A 326 -23.16 -19.54 -88.07
C ASN A 326 -23.06 -18.50 -89.20
N LEU A 327 -22.32 -17.41 -88.98
CA LEU A 327 -22.05 -16.42 -90.02
C LEU A 327 -21.28 -17.05 -91.19
N ARG A 328 -20.22 -17.81 -90.92
CA ARG A 328 -19.45 -18.54 -91.96
C ARG A 328 -20.31 -19.58 -92.70
N ILE A 329 -21.20 -20.28 -92.02
CA ILE A 329 -22.13 -21.23 -92.66
C ILE A 329 -23.11 -20.49 -93.56
N ARG A 330 -23.65 -19.35 -93.11
CA ARG A 330 -24.52 -18.49 -93.94
C ARG A 330 -23.79 -17.89 -95.14
N GLU A 331 -22.51 -17.53 -95.00
CA GLU A 331 -21.68 -17.10 -96.14
C GLU A 331 -21.51 -18.21 -97.18
N LYS A 332 -21.22 -19.46 -96.73
CA LYS A 332 -21.11 -20.61 -97.64
C LYS A 332 -22.44 -21.04 -98.25
N MET A 333 -23.54 -20.88 -97.51
CA MET A 333 -24.88 -21.29 -97.90
C MET A 333 -25.88 -20.13 -97.71
N PRO A 334 -25.84 -19.09 -98.58
CA PRO A 334 -26.67 -17.90 -98.43
C PRO A 334 -28.18 -18.18 -98.59
N MET A 335 -28.54 -19.35 -99.10
CA MET A 335 -29.93 -19.79 -99.23
C MET A 335 -30.51 -20.35 -97.91
N VAL A 336 -29.66 -20.67 -96.92
CA VAL A 336 -30.08 -21.22 -95.62
C VAL A 336 -30.56 -20.07 -94.73
N GLY A 337 -31.86 -19.77 -94.82
CA GLY A 337 -32.50 -18.75 -93.98
C GLY A 337 -33.94 -18.44 -94.39
N SER A 338 -34.29 -18.65 -95.67
CA SER A 338 -35.64 -18.43 -96.17
C SER A 338 -36.21 -19.70 -96.79
N LYS A 339 -37.23 -20.28 -96.13
CA LYS A 339 -37.90 -21.52 -96.57
C LYS A 339 -38.40 -21.43 -98.02
N LYS A 340 -38.86 -20.25 -98.45
CA LYS A 340 -39.29 -19.99 -99.83
C LYS A 340 -38.16 -20.17 -100.84
N LEU A 341 -36.97 -19.66 -100.52
CA LEU A 341 -35.81 -19.74 -101.41
C LEU A 341 -35.24 -21.16 -101.46
N LEU A 342 -35.34 -21.90 -100.35
CA LEU A 342 -34.98 -23.32 -100.30
C LEU A 342 -35.93 -24.18 -101.15
N LEU A 343 -37.24 -23.98 -101.02
CA LEU A 343 -38.24 -24.68 -101.84
C LEU A 343 -38.09 -24.34 -103.33
N ASP A 344 -37.78 -23.08 -103.66
CA ASP A 344 -37.50 -22.68 -105.05
C ASP A 344 -36.23 -23.34 -105.58
N TYR A 345 -35.17 -23.41 -104.76
CA TYR A 345 -33.95 -24.14 -105.09
C TYR A 345 -34.20 -25.64 -105.29
N GLU A 346 -35.00 -26.27 -104.42
CA GLU A 346 -35.40 -27.68 -104.56
C GLU A 346 -36.20 -27.92 -105.84
N ARG A 347 -37.17 -27.05 -106.15
CA ARG A 347 -37.94 -27.12 -107.40
C ARG A 347 -37.04 -26.95 -108.62
N ARG A 348 -36.12 -25.97 -108.60
CA ARG A 348 -35.14 -25.78 -109.68
C ARG A 348 -34.18 -26.95 -109.82
N LYS A 349 -33.73 -27.53 -108.71
CA LYS A 349 -32.87 -28.72 -108.71
C LYS A 349 -33.61 -29.93 -109.24
N ALA A 350 -34.86 -30.14 -108.83
CA ALA A 350 -35.71 -31.19 -109.39
C ALA A 350 -35.93 -30.98 -110.89
N ALA A 351 -36.23 -29.75 -111.33
CA ALA A 351 -36.34 -29.42 -112.75
C ALA A 351 -35.03 -29.61 -113.53
N CYS A 352 -33.87 -29.31 -112.92
CA CYS A 352 -32.57 -29.59 -113.53
C CYS A 352 -32.30 -31.09 -113.62
N ASN A 353 -32.71 -31.87 -112.61
CA ASN A 353 -32.57 -33.31 -112.61
C ASN A 353 -33.49 -33.94 -113.67
N THR A 354 -34.75 -33.50 -113.78
CA THR A 354 -35.64 -33.98 -114.84
C THR A 354 -35.09 -33.61 -116.22
N MET A 355 -34.61 -32.37 -116.41
CA MET A 355 -33.94 -32.00 -117.67
C MET A 355 -32.69 -32.83 -117.93
N ARG A 356 -31.90 -33.17 -116.90
CA ARG A 356 -30.73 -34.06 -117.02
C ARG A 356 -31.16 -35.47 -117.41
N ASP A 357 -32.20 -36.01 -116.78
CA ASP A 357 -32.74 -37.34 -117.08
C ASP A 357 -33.38 -37.38 -118.47
N ASP A 358 -34.04 -36.31 -118.90
CA ASP A 358 -34.57 -36.13 -120.26
C ASP A 358 -33.44 -36.06 -121.29
N VAL A 359 -32.34 -35.38 -120.97
CA VAL A 359 -31.12 -35.35 -121.80
C VAL A 359 -30.48 -36.73 -121.86
N LEU A 360 -30.36 -37.43 -120.73
CA LEU A 360 -29.84 -38.81 -120.69
C LEU A 360 -30.73 -39.76 -121.47
N GLY A 361 -32.05 -39.64 -121.35
CA GLY A 361 -33.04 -40.41 -122.08
C GLY A 361 -33.01 -40.09 -123.58
N SER A 362 -32.89 -38.81 -123.95
CA SER A 362 -32.74 -38.37 -125.34
C SER A 362 -31.42 -38.83 -125.94
N ALA A 363 -30.32 -38.78 -125.17
CA ALA A 363 -29.03 -39.31 -125.57
C ALA A 363 -29.07 -40.84 -125.75
N ALA A 364 -29.79 -41.56 -124.89
CA ALA A 364 -30.01 -43.00 -125.05
C ALA A 364 -30.88 -43.33 -126.28
N ARG A 365 -31.94 -42.55 -126.53
CA ARG A 365 -32.76 -42.67 -127.77
C ARG A 365 -31.96 -42.33 -129.01
N HIS A 366 -31.14 -41.28 -128.98
CA HIS A 366 -30.26 -40.93 -130.08
C HIS A 366 -29.22 -42.03 -130.32
N ARG A 367 -28.68 -42.64 -129.26
CA ARG A 367 -27.73 -43.74 -129.36
C ARG A 367 -28.35 -45.01 -129.96
N THR A 368 -29.60 -45.32 -129.60
CA THR A 368 -30.34 -46.45 -130.17
C THR A 368 -30.70 -46.19 -131.63
N LEU A 369 -31.20 -45.00 -131.96
CA LEU A 369 -31.46 -44.60 -133.35
C LEU A 369 -30.20 -44.56 -134.21
N LEU A 370 -29.05 -44.13 -133.68
CA LEU A 370 -27.77 -44.22 -134.39
C LEU A 370 -27.38 -45.67 -134.65
N SER A 371 -27.55 -46.56 -133.67
CA SER A 371 -27.32 -48.00 -133.87
C SER A 371 -28.25 -48.58 -134.95
N ASP A 372 -29.51 -48.17 -134.97
CA ASP A 372 -30.46 -48.58 -135.99
C ASP A 372 -30.09 -48.00 -137.37
N MET A 373 -29.68 -46.74 -137.44
CA MET A 373 -29.18 -46.12 -138.67
C MET A 373 -27.92 -46.79 -139.19
N ASP A 374 -26.97 -47.16 -138.34
CA ASP A 374 -25.76 -47.89 -138.74
C ASP A 374 -26.12 -49.28 -139.30
N MET A 375 -27.08 -49.97 -138.66
CA MET A 375 -27.61 -51.25 -139.18
C MET A 375 -28.29 -51.08 -140.56
N LYS A 376 -29.04 -49.99 -140.76
CA LYS A 376 -29.72 -49.67 -142.03
C LYS A 376 -28.77 -49.16 -143.11
N GLN A 377 -27.73 -48.42 -142.75
CA GLN A 377 -26.66 -48.03 -143.67
C GLN A 377 -25.84 -49.23 -144.09
N GLY A 378 -25.57 -50.18 -143.19
CA GLY A 378 -24.98 -51.47 -143.52
C GLY A 378 -25.78 -52.20 -144.61
N THR A 379 -27.10 -52.33 -144.44
CA THR A 379 -27.96 -52.98 -145.45
C THR A 379 -28.07 -52.19 -146.75
N LEU A 380 -28.06 -50.85 -146.70
CA LEU A 380 -28.04 -50.00 -147.91
C LEU A 380 -26.73 -50.12 -148.69
N VAL A 381 -25.58 -50.15 -148.02
CA VAL A 381 -24.27 -50.35 -148.67
C VAL A 381 -24.18 -51.73 -149.31
N ASP A 382 -24.74 -52.76 -148.68
CA ASP A 382 -24.83 -54.10 -149.25
C ASP A 382 -25.72 -54.13 -150.51
N LEU A 383 -26.85 -53.39 -150.50
CA LEU A 383 -27.72 -53.23 -151.66
C LEU A 383 -27.06 -52.38 -152.78
N GLN A 384 -26.32 -51.32 -152.43
CA GLN A 384 -25.58 -50.51 -153.41
C GLN A 384 -24.45 -51.30 -154.07
N LYS A 385 -23.73 -52.16 -153.31
CA LYS A 385 -22.74 -53.08 -153.87
C LYS A 385 -23.38 -54.08 -154.83
N ALA A 386 -24.57 -54.61 -154.51
CA ALA A 386 -25.32 -55.50 -155.39
C ALA A 386 -25.74 -54.79 -156.71
N LEU A 387 -26.13 -53.51 -156.62
CA LEU A 387 -26.54 -52.70 -157.78
C LEU A 387 -25.38 -52.32 -158.70
N VAL A 388 -24.19 -52.03 -158.15
CA VAL A 388 -22.98 -51.71 -158.95
C VAL A 388 -22.41 -52.96 -159.64
N LEU A 389 -22.56 -54.14 -159.05
CA LEU A 389 -22.04 -55.40 -159.60
C LEU A 389 -23.00 -56.13 -160.56
N GLY A 390 -24.21 -55.62 -160.78
CA GLY A 390 -25.15 -56.16 -161.78
C GLY A 390 -25.65 -57.59 -161.48
N MET A 391 -25.57 -58.03 -160.22
CA MET A 391 -26.00 -59.35 -159.76
C MET A 391 -27.37 -59.26 -159.09
N GLU A 392 -28.27 -60.21 -159.36
CA GLU A 392 -29.55 -60.27 -158.66
C GLU A 392 -29.31 -60.40 -157.13
N PRO A 393 -30.00 -59.59 -156.31
CA PRO A 393 -29.79 -59.57 -154.87
C PRO A 393 -30.26 -60.89 -154.25
N GLU A 394 -29.34 -61.60 -153.58
CA GLU A 394 -29.65 -62.85 -152.90
C GLU A 394 -30.86 -62.71 -151.97
N THR A 395 -31.76 -63.70 -152.00
CA THR A 395 -33.05 -63.71 -151.31
C THR A 395 -33.00 -63.49 -149.79
N HIS A 396 -31.83 -63.60 -149.16
CA HIS A 396 -31.64 -63.31 -147.74
C HIS A 396 -31.50 -61.81 -147.42
N VAL A 397 -30.95 -60.99 -148.33
CA VAL A 397 -30.79 -59.54 -148.12
C VAL A 397 -32.14 -58.82 -148.25
N THR A 398 -32.98 -59.26 -149.20
CA THR A 398 -34.35 -58.72 -149.38
C THR A 398 -35.30 -59.07 -148.23
N ARG A 399 -35.09 -60.23 -147.57
CA ARG A 399 -35.84 -60.61 -146.35
C ARG A 399 -35.48 -59.72 -145.16
N LYS A 400 -34.19 -59.48 -144.90
CA LYS A 400 -33.72 -58.57 -143.84
C LYS A 400 -34.18 -57.13 -144.06
N ALA A 401 -34.21 -56.66 -145.31
CA ALA A 401 -34.74 -55.33 -145.63
C ALA A 401 -36.24 -55.21 -145.29
N LYS A 402 -37.06 -56.22 -145.61
CA LYS A 402 -38.49 -56.25 -145.27
C LYS A 402 -38.75 -56.30 -143.76
N GLU A 403 -38.01 -57.12 -143.01
CA GLU A 403 -38.15 -57.20 -141.55
C GLU A 403 -37.79 -55.87 -140.88
N SER A 404 -36.77 -55.20 -141.39
CA SER A 404 -36.34 -53.91 -140.85
C SER A 404 -37.38 -52.78 -141.06
N LEU A 405 -38.24 -52.85 -142.09
CA LEU A 405 -39.29 -51.86 -142.34
C LEU A 405 -40.57 -52.11 -141.53
N ALA A 406 -40.70 -53.28 -140.90
CA ALA A 406 -41.88 -53.68 -140.13
C ALA A 406 -41.78 -53.39 -138.62
N SER A 407 -40.60 -53.01 -138.14
CA SER A 407 -40.29 -52.62 -136.76
C SER A 407 -39.86 -51.16 -136.72
#